data_AF-A0A2D5D6C9-F1
#
_entry.id   AF-A0A2D5D6C9-F1
#
_cell.length_a   1.000
_cell.length_b   1.000
_cell.length_c   1.000
_cell.angle_alpha   90.00
_cell.angle_beta   90.00
_cell.angle_gamma   90.00
#
_symmetry.space_group_name_H-M   'P 1'
#
loop_
_entity.id
_entity.type
_entity.pdbx_description
1 polymer ?
#
loop_
_entity_poly.entity_id
_entity_poly.type
_entity_poly.pdbx_seq_one_letter_code
_entity_poly.pdbx_strand_id
1 'polypeptide(L)'
;MQDAKQADDAPRHNGLPAGMGAILGRVATEMVAGVLVGAFIGWVLDRWLETSPLFLVLMFFLGAAAGMLNVWRIVSGRGLATGYFDEHRRDAGDSGKDE
;
A
#
# COMPACT_ATOMS: atom_id res chain seq x y z
N MET A 1 -8.83 19.07 -47.46
CA MET A 1 -8.77 17.63 -47.12
C MET A 1 -7.67 17.44 -46.08
N GLN A 2 -7.85 17.96 -44.87
CA GLN A 2 -6.90 17.85 -43.76
C GLN A 2 -7.67 17.59 -42.45
N ASP A 3 -8.58 16.62 -42.42
CA ASP A 3 -9.42 16.40 -41.23
C ASP A 3 -9.63 14.90 -40.96
N ALA A 4 -8.56 14.11 -41.09
CA ALA A 4 -8.61 12.68 -40.80
C ALA A 4 -7.40 12.20 -39.96
N LYS A 5 -6.85 13.06 -39.12
CA LYS A 5 -5.77 12.68 -38.19
C LYS A 5 -5.96 13.23 -36.79
N GLN A 6 -7.13 12.97 -36.21
CA GLN A 6 -7.34 13.13 -34.77
C GLN A 6 -8.23 11.98 -34.27
N ALA A 7 -7.79 10.74 -34.50
CA ALA A 7 -8.29 9.61 -33.74
C ALA A 7 -7.36 9.45 -32.54
N ASP A 8 -7.79 10.06 -31.44
CA ASP A 8 -7.31 9.98 -30.06
C ASP A 8 -6.39 8.79 -29.74
N ASP A 9 -5.08 9.05 -29.75
CA ASP A 9 -4.09 8.37 -28.93
C ASP A 9 -4.25 8.84 -27.48
N ALA A 10 -5.37 8.49 -26.83
CA ALA A 10 -5.50 8.65 -25.39
C ALA A 10 -4.81 7.44 -24.72
N PRO A 11 -3.73 7.63 -23.94
CA PRO A 11 -3.14 6.53 -23.19
C PRO A 11 -4.19 6.07 -22.17
N ARG A 12 -4.69 4.84 -22.35
CA ARG A 12 -5.51 4.18 -21.35
C ARG A 12 -4.64 3.96 -20.12
N HIS A 13 -4.64 4.94 -19.23
CA HIS A 13 -4.26 4.84 -17.83
C HIS A 13 -5.09 3.75 -17.14
N ASN A 14 -4.73 2.50 -17.41
CA ASN A 14 -5.09 1.32 -16.63
C ASN A 14 -4.24 1.29 -15.34
N GLY A 15 -4.04 2.46 -14.73
CA GLY A 15 -3.42 2.60 -13.43
C GLY A 15 -4.46 2.24 -12.38
N LEU A 16 -4.10 1.34 -11.46
CA LEU A 16 -4.86 1.14 -10.23
C LEU A 16 -5.19 2.53 -9.66
N PRO A 17 -6.45 2.81 -9.27
CA PRO A 17 -6.84 4.13 -8.79
C PRO A 17 -5.83 4.61 -7.75
N ALA A 18 -5.36 5.86 -7.83
CA ALA A 18 -4.16 6.33 -7.12
C ALA A 18 -4.17 5.97 -5.62
N GLY A 19 -5.34 6.00 -4.97
CA GLY A 19 -5.52 5.58 -3.58
C GLY A 19 -5.30 4.08 -3.33
N MET A 20 -5.68 3.20 -4.27
CA MET A 20 -5.51 1.76 -4.15
C MET A 20 -4.04 1.34 -4.28
N GLY A 21 -3.28 1.98 -5.19
CA GLY A 21 -1.85 1.73 -5.32
C GLY A 21 -1.08 2.08 -4.04
N ALA A 22 -1.40 3.21 -3.41
CA ALA A 22 -0.78 3.64 -2.15
C ALA A 22 -1.09 2.68 -0.98
N ILE A 23 -2.32 2.17 -0.89
CA ILE A 23 -2.72 1.21 0.15
C ILE A 23 -1.96 -0.11 -0.03
N LEU A 24 -1.94 -0.65 -1.26
CA LEU A 24 -1.23 -1.90 -1.56
C LEU A 24 0.27 -1.77 -1.28
N GLY A 25 0.88 -0.64 -1.66
CA GLY A 25 2.29 -0.37 -1.39
C GLY A 25 2.62 -0.31 0.09
N ARG A 26 1.77 0.33 0.90
CA ARG A 26 1.92 0.36 2.37
C ARG A 26 1.79 -1.04 2.95
N VAL A 27 0.75 -1.79 2.58
CA VAL A 27 0.52 -3.17 3.05
C VAL A 27 1.72 -4.06 2.74
N ALA A 28 2.25 -4.00 1.52
CA ALA A 28 3.43 -4.76 1.12
C ALA A 28 4.67 -4.34 1.94
N THR A 29 4.88 -3.05 2.14
CA THR A 29 6.02 -2.53 2.91
C THR A 29 5.95 -2.98 4.37
N GLU A 30 4.77 -2.94 5.00
CA GLU A 30 4.55 -3.40 6.37
C GLU A 30 4.82 -4.91 6.52
N MET A 31 4.40 -5.72 5.54
CA MET A 31 4.72 -7.16 5.52
C MET A 31 6.23 -7.39 5.47
N VAL A 32 6.89 -6.76 4.50
CA VAL A 32 8.32 -6.94 4.27
C VAL A 32 9.12 -6.43 5.47
N ALA A 33 8.77 -5.26 6.01
CA ALA A 33 9.42 -4.70 7.19
C ALA A 33 9.30 -5.63 8.41
N GLY A 34 8.09 -6.14 8.70
CA GLY A 34 7.88 -7.05 9.84
C GLY A 34 8.71 -8.34 9.74
N VAL A 35 8.72 -8.96 8.55
CA VAL A 35 9.51 -10.18 8.29
C VAL A 35 11.01 -9.89 8.37
N LEU A 36 11.49 -8.80 7.76
CA LEU A 36 12.91 -8.44 7.78
C LEU A 36 13.40 -8.17 9.21
N VAL A 37 12.63 -7.41 10.00
CA VAL A 37 12.97 -7.12 11.40
C VAL A 37 12.97 -8.40 12.23
N GLY A 38 11.95 -9.25 12.09
CA GLY A 38 11.88 -10.54 12.79
C GLY A 38 13.05 -11.46 12.43
N ALA A 39 13.35 -11.62 11.14
CA ALA A 39 14.46 -12.42 10.66
C ALA A 39 15.82 -11.87 11.12
N PHE A 40 16.01 -10.56 11.09
CA PHE A 40 17.24 -9.91 11.57
C PHE A 40 17.45 -10.15 13.06
N ILE A 41 16.43 -9.93 13.89
CA ILE A 41 16.49 -10.19 15.32
C ILE A 41 16.76 -11.66 15.59
N GLY A 42 16.03 -12.56 14.92
CA GLY A 42 16.19 -14.00 15.08
C GLY A 42 17.60 -14.48 14.69
N TRP A 43 18.17 -13.92 13.61
CA TRP A 43 19.54 -14.22 13.19
C TRP A 43 20.59 -13.74 14.20
N VAL A 44 20.44 -12.53 14.75
CA VAL A 44 21.33 -12.02 15.81
C VAL A 44 21.25 -12.90 17.05
N LEU A 45 20.04 -13.32 17.46
CA LEU A 45 19.84 -14.20 18.61
C LEU A 45 20.47 -15.58 18.39
N ASP A 46 20.25 -16.19 17.23
CA ASP A 46 20.85 -17.48 16.89
C ASP A 46 22.38 -17.41 16.92
N ARG A 47 22.97 -16.27 16.49
CA ARG A 47 24.42 -16.06 16.54
C ARG A 47 24.95 -15.84 17.96
N TRP A 48 24.16 -15.21 18.82
CA TRP A 48 24.57 -14.92 20.20
C TRP A 48 24.46 -16.15 21.12
N LEU A 49 23.47 -17.01 20.87
CA LEU A 49 23.20 -18.20 21.66
C LEU A 49 23.84 -19.47 21.09
N GLU A 50 24.54 -19.36 19.95
CA GLU A 50 25.07 -20.49 19.17
C GLU A 50 24.03 -21.59 18.90
N THR A 51 22.77 -21.19 18.79
CA THR A 51 21.68 -22.12 18.54
C THR A 51 21.58 -22.44 17.06
N SER A 52 21.14 -23.66 16.75
CA SER A 52 20.54 -23.97 15.45
C SER A 52 19.49 -22.91 15.09
N PRO A 53 19.14 -22.67 13.79
CA PRO A 53 18.33 -21.54 13.32
C PRO A 53 16.86 -21.57 13.78
N LEU A 54 16.63 -21.73 15.07
CA LEU A 54 15.37 -21.94 15.75
C LEU A 54 14.77 -20.58 16.10
N PHE A 55 15.56 -19.63 16.60
CA PHE A 55 15.06 -18.28 16.88
C PHE A 55 14.76 -17.53 15.60
N LEU A 56 15.55 -17.73 14.53
CA LEU A 56 15.22 -17.21 13.20
C LEU A 56 13.86 -17.70 12.72
N VAL A 57 13.59 -19.01 12.78
CA VAL A 57 12.29 -19.56 12.34
C VAL A 57 11.15 -19.04 13.20
N LEU A 58 11.32 -19.04 14.54
CA LEU A 58 10.30 -18.53 15.46
C LEU A 58 10.02 -17.03 15.24
N MET A 59 11.06 -16.21 15.14
CA MET A 59 10.94 -14.77 14.93
C MET A 59 10.49 -14.41 13.52
N PHE A 60 10.76 -15.25 12.52
CA PHE A 60 10.21 -15.09 11.18
C PHE A 60 8.67 -15.16 11.21
N PHE A 61 8.11 -16.21 11.82
CA PHE A 61 6.65 -16.33 11.95
C PHE A 61 6.07 -15.23 12.83
N LEU A 62 6.77 -14.84 13.90
CA LEU A 62 6.33 -13.73 14.75
C LEU A 62 6.34 -12.39 14.00
N GLY A 63 7.38 -12.13 13.19
CA GLY A 63 7.49 -10.94 12.34
C GLY A 63 6.41 -10.91 11.25
N ALA A 64 6.14 -12.05 10.63
CA ALA A 64 5.03 -12.21 9.68
C ALA A 64 3.66 -11.96 10.35
N ALA A 65 3.45 -12.50 11.55
CA ALA A 65 2.23 -12.27 12.33
C ALA A 65 2.09 -10.80 12.74
N ALA A 66 3.16 -10.15 13.21
CA ALA A 66 3.17 -8.73 13.54
C ALA A 66 2.82 -7.86 12.32
N GLY A 67 3.41 -8.17 11.16
CA GLY A 67 3.04 -7.55 9.89
C GLY A 67 1.55 -7.74 9.61
N MET A 68 1.06 -8.98 9.65
CA MET A 68 -0.35 -9.31 9.38
C MET A 68 -1.30 -8.54 10.31
N LEU A 69 -0.94 -8.39 11.59
CA LEU A 69 -1.70 -7.61 12.56
C LEU A 69 -1.71 -6.11 12.22
N ASN A 70 -0.60 -5.54 11.72
CA ASN A 70 -0.56 -4.15 11.23
C ASN A 70 -1.51 -3.96 10.05
N VAL A 71 -1.54 -4.90 9.10
CA VAL A 71 -2.45 -4.85 7.94
C VAL A 71 -3.90 -5.05 8.36
N TRP A 72 -4.18 -6.01 9.23
CA TRP A 72 -5.51 -6.23 9.77
C TRP A 72 -6.02 -4.97 10.46
N ARG A 73 -5.17 -4.23 11.18
CA ARG A 73 -5.54 -2.94 11.77
C ARG A 73 -5.89 -1.85 10.73
N ILE A 74 -5.19 -1.83 9.60
CA ILE A 74 -5.49 -0.91 8.48
C ILE A 74 -6.86 -1.23 7.90
N VAL A 75 -7.15 -2.53 7.71
CA VAL A 75 -8.38 -3.03 7.09
C VAL A 75 -9.58 -3.00 8.04
N SER A 76 -9.40 -3.28 9.33
CA SER A 76 -10.49 -3.61 10.27
C SER A 76 -11.06 -2.45 11.09
N GLY A 77 -10.62 -1.19 10.96
CA GLY A 77 -11.43 -0.17 11.64
C GLY A 77 -11.02 1.28 11.76
N ARG A 78 -9.87 1.76 11.27
CA ARG A 78 -9.55 3.21 11.38
C ARG A 78 -8.83 3.84 10.18
N GLY A 79 -8.52 3.08 9.14
CA GLY A 79 -7.74 3.56 7.98
C GLY A 79 -8.56 4.03 6.78
N LEU A 80 -9.84 3.67 6.68
CA LEU A 80 -10.71 4.11 5.58
C LEU A 80 -11.20 5.55 5.74
N ALA A 81 -11.00 6.17 6.92
CA ALA A 81 -11.61 7.45 7.28
C ALA A 81 -10.70 8.67 7.08
N THR A 82 -9.42 8.52 6.70
CA THR A 82 -8.47 9.65 6.76
C THR A 82 -7.78 10.01 5.44
N GLY A 83 -8.25 9.50 4.30
CA GLY A 83 -7.66 9.87 2.99
C GLY A 83 -8.49 9.58 1.74
N TYR A 84 -9.80 9.33 1.86
CA TYR A 84 -10.69 9.14 0.69
C TYR A 84 -11.52 10.38 0.33
N PHE A 85 -11.36 11.48 1.05
CA PHE A 85 -12.01 12.77 0.74
C PHE A 85 -10.96 13.85 0.49
N ASP A 86 -10.27 13.76 -0.65
CA ASP A 86 -9.65 14.94 -1.24
C ASP A 86 -9.51 14.73 -2.75
N GLU A 87 -10.63 14.87 -3.46
CA GLU A 87 -10.72 15.43 -4.81
C GLU A 87 -12.21 15.43 -5.24
N HIS A 88 -12.69 16.52 -5.84
CA HIS A 88 -14.05 16.71 -6.41
C HIS A 88 -15.17 17.24 -5.48
N ARG A 89 -14.82 18.22 -4.65
CA ARG A 89 -15.73 19.37 -4.38
C ARG A 89 -15.28 20.62 -5.13
N ARG A 90 -14.82 20.48 -6.39
CA ARG A 90 -14.48 21.60 -7.29
C ARG A 90 -15.36 21.69 -8.54
N ASP A 91 -16.52 21.03 -8.55
CA ASP A 91 -17.48 21.16 -9.65
C ASP A 91 -18.82 21.78 -9.19
N ALA A 92 -18.91 22.18 -7.92
CA ALA A 92 -20.09 22.83 -7.34
C ALA A 92 -19.97 24.36 -7.32
N GLY A 93 -19.48 24.96 -8.40
CA GLY A 93 -19.15 26.39 -8.39
C GLY A 93 -18.81 27.07 -9.72
N ASP A 94 -19.38 26.63 -10.84
CA ASP A 94 -19.50 27.52 -12.01
C ASP A 94 -20.91 27.38 -12.60
N SER A 95 -21.87 28.15 -12.06
CA SER A 95 -22.53 29.23 -12.82
C SER A 95 -22.76 28.83 -14.28
N GLY A 96 -23.96 28.43 -14.70
CA GLY A 96 -25.04 29.39 -14.79
C GLY A 96 -24.62 30.59 -15.64
N LYS A 97 -24.44 30.39 -16.96
CA LYS A 97 -24.67 31.38 -18.03
C LYS A 97 -24.12 30.89 -19.38
N ASP A 98 -25.02 30.37 -20.19
CA ASP A 98 -24.93 30.43 -21.63
C ASP A 98 -26.34 30.19 -22.19
N GLU A 99 -26.82 31.24 -22.82
CA GLU A 99 -28.17 31.54 -23.32
C GLU A 99 -28.57 30.68 -24.54
#